data_AF-A0AA42DTX9-F1
#
_entry.id   AF-A0AA42DTX9-F1
#
_cell.length_a   1.000
_cell.length_b   1.000
_cell.length_c   1.000
_cell.angle_alpha   90.00
_cell.angle_beta   90.00
_cell.angle_gamma   90.00
#
_symmetry.space_group_name_H-M   'P 1'
#
loop_
_entity.id
_entity.type
_entity.pdbx_description
1 polymer ?
#
loop_
_entity_poly.entity_id
_entity_poly.type
_entity_poly.pdbx_seq_one_letter_code
_entity_poly.pdbx_strand_id
1 'polypeptide(L)'
;MAKVYQFPSKGKGEQKPKPIKSEAELQLKNTMNLLIGTYKESSLGLEQIKDEISKLDGSHYKSGKEVLKQIKEMNKLFLKYGISVGGYKFLTFDDIEVIYVNANELFYIGKTEEDTRTYTTGSFIEKFNTYKFTLVLDESLYCVIDERIQELKITIKTLENTKI
;
A
#
# COMPACT_ATOMS: atom_id res chain seq x y z
N MET A 1 -5.74 89.17 -8.52
CA MET A 1 -5.33 88.11 -9.48
C MET A 1 -4.87 86.89 -8.70
N ALA A 2 -5.74 85.90 -8.54
CA ALA A 2 -5.44 84.65 -7.83
C ALA A 2 -5.10 83.56 -8.85
N LYS A 3 -3.96 82.89 -8.66
CA LYS A 3 -3.56 81.72 -9.47
C LYS A 3 -4.47 80.55 -9.10
N VAL A 4 -5.35 80.16 -10.02
CA VAL A 4 -6.16 78.95 -9.91
C VAL A 4 -5.24 77.75 -10.13
N TYR A 5 -5.08 76.91 -9.11
CA TYR A 5 -4.33 75.67 -9.19
C TYR A 5 -5.19 74.64 -9.96
N GLN A 6 -4.72 74.19 -11.13
CA GLN A 6 -5.33 73.06 -11.84
C GLN A 6 -4.79 71.75 -11.26
N PHE A 7 -5.69 70.86 -10.84
CA PHE A 7 -5.34 69.50 -10.44
C PHE A 7 -4.83 68.71 -11.64
N PRO A 8 -3.73 67.93 -11.51
CA PRO A 8 -3.25 67.10 -12.59
C PRO A 8 -4.21 65.92 -12.80
N SER A 9 -4.91 65.94 -13.93
CA SER A 9 -5.61 64.78 -14.44
C SER A 9 -4.63 63.79 -15.07
N LYS A 10 -4.82 62.51 -14.73
CA LYS A 10 -4.34 61.26 -15.36
C LYS A 10 -3.14 60.58 -14.71
N GLY A 11 -3.33 59.31 -14.32
CA GLY A 11 -2.25 58.39 -14.04
C GLY A 11 -2.71 56.94 -13.85
N LYS A 12 -2.93 56.25 -14.97
CA LYS A 12 -2.71 54.80 -15.21
C LYS A 12 -3.25 53.80 -14.17
N GLY A 13 -4.12 52.90 -14.66
CA GLY A 13 -4.66 51.78 -13.89
C GLY A 13 -3.60 51.09 -13.03
N GLU A 14 -3.93 50.94 -11.76
CA GLU A 14 -3.17 50.15 -10.81
C GLU A 14 -3.07 48.72 -11.38
N GLN A 15 -1.93 48.42 -12.01
CA GLN A 15 -1.48 47.04 -12.09
C GLN A 15 -1.28 46.61 -10.63
N LYS A 16 -2.26 45.88 -10.09
CA LYS A 16 -2.07 45.14 -8.85
C LYS A 16 -0.73 44.41 -8.96
N PRO A 17 0.24 44.65 -8.06
CA PRO A 17 1.48 43.92 -8.09
C PRO A 17 1.13 42.44 -8.03
N LYS A 18 1.58 41.66 -9.02
CA LYS A 18 1.48 40.21 -8.95
C LYS A 18 2.15 39.79 -7.64
N PRO A 19 1.50 38.98 -6.79
CA PRO A 19 2.10 38.56 -5.54
C PRO A 19 3.43 37.89 -5.85
N ILE A 20 4.52 38.46 -5.32
CA ILE A 20 5.83 37.85 -5.33
C ILE A 20 5.69 36.65 -4.41
N LYS A 21 5.55 35.44 -4.98
CA LYS A 21 5.50 34.22 -4.18
C LYS A 21 6.76 34.15 -3.35
N SER A 22 6.61 34.01 -2.03
CA SER A 22 7.76 33.87 -1.17
C SER A 22 8.54 32.61 -1.56
N GLU A 23 9.86 32.61 -1.38
CA GLU A 23 10.69 31.43 -1.64
C GLU A 23 10.16 30.20 -0.87
N ALA A 24 9.60 30.42 0.33
CA ALA A 24 8.91 29.42 1.13
C ALA A 24 7.63 28.86 0.45
N GLU A 25 6.80 29.69 -0.18
CA GLU A 25 5.63 29.23 -0.94
C GLU A 25 6.02 28.38 -2.16
N LEU A 26 7.11 28.76 -2.85
CA LEU A 26 7.64 27.98 -3.98
C LEU A 26 8.18 26.63 -3.51
N GLN A 27 8.92 26.60 -2.40
CA GLN A 27 9.43 25.37 -1.79
C GLN A 27 8.26 24.46 -1.36
N LEU A 28 7.24 25.01 -0.69
CA LEU A 28 6.06 24.26 -0.26
C LEU A 28 5.28 23.68 -1.44
N LYS A 29 5.14 24.45 -2.52
CA LYS A 29 4.50 23.97 -3.75
C LYS A 29 5.30 22.83 -4.40
N ASN A 30 6.62 22.93 -4.42
CA ASN A 30 7.47 21.88 -4.98
C ASN A 30 7.44 20.60 -4.14
N THR A 31 7.50 20.70 -2.81
CA THR A 31 7.39 19.53 -1.92
C THR A 31 6.02 18.87 -2.03
N MET A 32 4.95 19.66 -2.15
CA MET A 32 3.61 19.13 -2.34
C MET A 32 3.45 18.42 -3.70
N ASN A 33 4.03 18.95 -4.78
CA ASN A 33 4.06 18.27 -6.07
C ASN A 33 4.83 16.95 -6.02
N LEU A 34 5.98 16.91 -5.33
CA LEU A 34 6.75 15.68 -5.12
C LEU A 34 5.92 14.65 -4.35
N LEU A 35 5.24 15.07 -3.28
CA LEU A 35 4.38 14.20 -2.47
C LEU A 35 3.23 13.60 -3.30
N ILE A 36 2.56 14.43 -4.11
CA ILE A 36 1.53 13.96 -5.05
C ILE A 36 2.10 12.94 -6.03
N GLY A 37 3.30 13.18 -6.57
CA GLY A 37 4.01 12.25 -7.45
C GLY A 37 4.22 10.89 -6.78
N THR A 38 4.78 10.89 -5.57
CA THR A 38 5.02 9.67 -4.80
C THR A 38 3.72 8.90 -4.51
N TYR A 39 2.63 9.59 -4.17
CA TYR A 39 1.34 8.92 -3.94
C TYR A 39 0.74 8.33 -5.22
N LYS A 40 0.89 8.99 -6.37
CA LYS A 40 0.47 8.44 -7.67
C LYS A 40 1.25 7.16 -8.01
N GLU A 41 2.57 7.18 -7.82
CA GLU A 41 3.41 5.99 -8.00
C GLU A 41 3.01 4.85 -7.05
N SER A 42 2.73 5.17 -5.79
CA SER A 42 2.28 4.19 -4.79
C SER A 42 0.92 3.57 -5.17
N SER A 43 -0.02 4.39 -5.65
CA SER A 43 -1.33 3.91 -6.12
C SER A 43 -1.20 2.96 -7.32
N LEU A 44 -0.34 3.30 -8.29
CA LEU A 44 -0.09 2.42 -9.45
C LEU A 44 0.59 1.11 -9.03
N GLY A 45 1.55 1.19 -8.10
CA GLY A 45 2.20 0.01 -7.56
C GLY A 45 1.26 -0.92 -6.79
N LEU A 46 0.28 -0.37 -6.06
CA LEU A 46 -0.77 -1.16 -5.41
C LEU A 46 -1.70 -1.85 -6.42
N GLU A 47 -2.09 -1.16 -7.50
CA GLU A 47 -2.89 -1.76 -8.58
C GLU A 47 -2.13 -2.93 -9.25
N GLN A 48 -0.84 -2.77 -9.53
CA GLN A 48 0.00 -3.85 -10.07
C GLN A 48 0.10 -5.04 -9.11
N ILE A 49 0.26 -4.76 -7.82
CA ILE A 49 0.37 -5.80 -6.81
C ILE A 49 -0.92 -6.58 -6.64
N LYS A 50 -2.07 -5.91 -6.75
CA LYS A 50 -3.36 -6.60 -6.76
C LYS A 50 -3.41 -7.68 -7.84
N ASP A 51 -2.97 -7.33 -9.06
CA ASP A 51 -2.92 -8.24 -10.21
C ASP A 51 -1.86 -9.34 -10.06
N GLU A 52 -0.73 -9.05 -9.41
CA GLU A 52 0.30 -10.05 -9.12
C GLU A 52 -0.17 -11.05 -8.07
N ILE A 53 -0.80 -10.58 -7.00
CA ILE A 53 -1.33 -11.41 -5.91
C ILE A 53 -2.46 -12.30 -6.40
N SER A 54 -3.36 -11.80 -7.26
CA SER A 54 -4.42 -12.63 -7.82
C SER A 54 -3.89 -13.81 -8.64
N LYS A 55 -2.68 -13.70 -9.20
CA LYS A 55 -2.02 -14.81 -9.90
C LYS A 55 -1.32 -15.79 -8.95
N LEU A 56 -1.05 -15.36 -7.72
CA LEU A 56 -0.47 -16.23 -6.69
C LEU A 56 -1.52 -17.14 -6.07
N ASP A 57 -2.80 -16.76 -6.09
CA ASP A 57 -3.87 -17.63 -5.62
C ASP A 57 -3.89 -18.96 -6.40
N GLY A 58 -3.98 -20.07 -5.70
CA GLY A 58 -3.84 -21.41 -6.28
C GLY A 58 -2.42 -21.83 -6.65
N SER A 59 -1.39 -21.03 -6.34
CA SER A 59 0.00 -21.40 -6.61
C SER A 59 0.44 -22.61 -5.79
N HIS A 60 1.20 -23.51 -6.42
CA HIS A 60 1.67 -24.75 -5.81
C HIS A 60 3.13 -24.66 -5.37
N TYR A 61 3.39 -25.07 -4.13
CA TYR A 61 4.71 -25.15 -3.51
C TYR A 61 5.05 -26.60 -3.21
N LYS A 62 6.28 -27.01 -3.46
CA LYS A 62 6.72 -28.42 -3.34
C LYS A 62 7.30 -28.77 -1.98
N SER A 63 7.47 -27.78 -1.10
CA SER A 63 8.06 -27.96 0.22
C SER A 63 7.65 -26.87 1.19
N GLY A 64 7.69 -27.18 2.50
CA GLY A 64 7.52 -26.18 3.55
C GLY A 64 8.56 -25.04 3.51
N LYS A 65 9.77 -25.29 2.97
CA LYS A 65 10.77 -24.24 2.72
C LYS A 65 10.33 -23.23 1.66
N GLU A 66 9.74 -23.72 0.57
CA GLU A 66 9.19 -22.85 -0.48
C GLU A 66 8.02 -22.02 0.05
N VAL A 67 7.13 -22.63 0.85
CA VAL A 67 6.03 -21.92 1.53
C VAL A 67 6.58 -20.78 2.38
N LEU A 68 7.55 -21.04 3.25
CA LEU A 68 8.12 -20.00 4.12
C LEU A 68 8.83 -18.89 3.32
N LYS A 69 9.52 -19.26 2.23
CA LYS A 69 10.14 -18.29 1.33
C LYS A 69 9.09 -17.37 0.70
N GLN A 70 7.99 -17.95 0.18
CA GLN A 70 6.91 -17.19 -0.40
C GLN A 70 6.26 -16.23 0.61
N ILE A 71 5.96 -16.71 1.81
CA ILE A 71 5.40 -15.90 2.90
C ILE A 71 6.26 -14.66 3.15
N LYS A 72 7.59 -14.83 3.20
CA LYS A 72 8.53 -13.71 3.41
C LYS A 72 8.53 -12.72 2.25
N GLU A 73 8.49 -13.22 1.02
CA GLU A 73 8.42 -12.38 -0.18
C GLU A 73 7.13 -11.56 -0.22
N MET A 74 5.98 -12.19 0.08
CA MET A 74 4.68 -11.52 0.17
C MET A 74 4.66 -10.48 1.30
N ASN A 75 5.14 -10.82 2.50
CA ASN A 75 5.21 -9.87 3.61
C ASN A 75 6.06 -8.64 3.28
N LYS A 76 7.21 -8.83 2.61
CA LYS A 76 8.05 -7.72 2.16
C LYS A 76 7.34 -6.84 1.13
N LEU A 77 6.58 -7.46 0.22
CA LEU A 77 5.79 -6.77 -0.79
C LEU A 77 4.70 -5.91 -0.13
N PHE A 78 3.89 -6.48 0.77
CA PHE A 78 2.83 -5.75 1.48
C PHE A 78 3.37 -4.62 2.36
N LEU A 79 4.47 -4.87 3.08
CA LEU A 79 5.10 -3.87 3.93
C LEU A 79 5.54 -2.63 3.14
N LYS A 80 6.02 -2.80 1.91
CA LYS A 80 6.42 -1.68 1.03
C LYS A 80 5.27 -0.69 0.80
N TYR A 81 4.01 -1.14 0.84
CA TYR A 81 2.83 -0.30 0.63
C TYR A 81 2.02 -0.07 1.92
N GLY A 82 2.58 -0.44 3.07
CA GLY A 82 1.95 -0.25 4.37
C GLY A 82 0.74 -1.14 4.62
N ILE A 83 0.63 -2.27 3.93
CA ILE A 83 -0.42 -3.27 4.15
C ILE A 83 0.07 -4.26 5.21
N SER A 84 -0.74 -4.49 6.24
CA SER A 84 -0.51 -5.53 7.23
C SER A 84 -1.42 -6.72 6.96
N VAL A 85 -0.82 -7.90 6.81
CA VAL A 85 -1.55 -9.15 6.58
C VAL A 85 -1.49 -9.97 7.87
N GLY A 86 -2.64 -10.45 8.35
CA GLY A 86 -2.71 -11.25 9.58
C GLY A 86 -2.08 -12.63 9.44
N GLY A 87 -2.19 -13.23 8.25
CA GLY A 87 -1.71 -14.57 7.97
C GLY A 87 -2.01 -15.04 6.55
N TYR A 88 -1.63 -16.27 6.25
CA TYR A 88 -1.85 -16.91 4.95
C TYR A 88 -2.39 -18.32 5.15
N LYS A 89 -3.29 -18.74 4.25
CA LYS A 89 -3.86 -20.09 4.25
C LYS A 89 -3.24 -20.91 3.12
N PHE A 90 -2.94 -22.18 3.42
CA PHE A 90 -2.49 -23.16 2.47
C PHE A 90 -3.28 -24.45 2.65
N LEU A 91 -3.43 -25.20 1.57
CA LEU A 91 -3.98 -26.56 1.58
C LEU A 91 -2.91 -27.55 1.20
N THR A 92 -2.80 -28.66 1.92
CA THR A 92 -1.98 -29.79 1.48
C THR A 92 -2.72 -30.62 0.42
N PHE A 93 -2.02 -31.53 -0.25
CA PHE A 93 -2.64 -32.49 -1.18
C PHE A 93 -3.69 -33.42 -0.53
N ASP A 94 -3.67 -33.57 0.80
CA ASP A 94 -4.63 -34.38 1.56
C ASP A 94 -5.80 -33.56 2.12
N ASP A 95 -6.00 -32.36 1.57
CA ASP A 95 -6.97 -31.35 1.99
C ASP A 95 -6.87 -31.01 3.48
N ILE A 96 -5.64 -30.93 4.00
CA ILE A 96 -5.38 -30.44 5.36
C ILE A 96 -5.12 -28.94 5.29
N GLU A 97 -5.84 -28.18 6.12
CA GLU A 97 -5.63 -26.75 6.20
C GLU A 97 -4.37 -26.43 7.00
N VAL A 98 -3.60 -25.48 6.47
CA VAL A 98 -2.37 -24.96 7.06
C VAL A 98 -2.49 -23.45 7.09
N ILE A 99 -2.62 -22.89 8.28
CA ILE A 99 -2.75 -21.45 8.49
C ILE A 99 -1.47 -20.94 9.11
N TYR A 100 -0.82 -20.00 8.44
CA TYR A 100 0.31 -19.27 8.98
C TYR A 100 -0.15 -17.93 9.54
N VAL A 101 0.26 -17.58 10.76
CA VAL A 101 -0.07 -16.30 11.39
C VAL A 101 1.19 -15.46 11.54
N ASN A 102 1.18 -14.26 10.94
CA ASN A 102 2.32 -13.34 10.92
C ASN A 102 2.71 -12.84 12.32
N ALA A 103 1.74 -12.57 13.19
CA ALA A 103 1.99 -11.98 14.51
C ALA A 103 2.92 -12.83 15.40
N ASN A 104 2.79 -14.16 15.31
CA ASN A 104 3.52 -15.09 16.17
C ASN A 104 4.49 -15.99 15.39
N GLU A 105 4.52 -15.87 14.06
CA GLU A 105 5.26 -16.73 13.14
C GLU A 105 5.00 -18.24 13.33
N LEU A 106 3.73 -18.59 13.56
CA LEU A 106 3.30 -19.96 13.82
C LEU A 106 2.46 -20.53 12.69
N PHE A 107 2.62 -21.83 12.45
CA PHE A 107 1.78 -22.63 11.58
C PHE A 107 0.78 -23.43 12.41
N TYR A 108 -0.50 -23.32 12.07
CA TYR A 108 -1.60 -24.11 12.62
C TYR A 108 -2.05 -25.09 11.54
N ILE A 109 -2.05 -26.38 11.85
CA ILE A 109 -2.33 -27.43 10.87
C ILE A 109 -3.38 -28.37 11.44
N GLY A 110 -4.50 -28.52 10.74
CA GLY A 110 -5.60 -29.39 11.17
C GLY A 110 -6.74 -29.39 10.16
N LYS A 111 -7.66 -30.34 10.33
CA LYS A 111 -8.96 -30.37 9.62
C LYS A 111 -10.09 -29.75 10.45
N THR A 112 -9.94 -29.79 11.78
CA THR A 112 -10.89 -29.29 12.77
C THR A 112 -10.12 -28.52 13.85
N GLU A 113 -10.79 -27.65 14.60
CA GLU A 113 -10.17 -26.93 15.72
C GLU A 113 -9.56 -27.89 16.77
N GLU A 114 -10.22 -29.02 17.01
CA GLU A 114 -9.81 -30.03 17.99
C GLU A 114 -8.52 -30.77 17.61
N ASP A 115 -8.27 -30.96 16.31
CA ASP A 115 -7.08 -31.65 15.80
C ASP A 115 -5.94 -30.70 15.41
N THR A 116 -6.15 -29.39 15.61
CA THR A 116 -5.20 -28.37 15.15
C THR A 116 -3.93 -28.42 15.97
N ARG A 117 -2.80 -28.65 15.29
CA ARG A 117 -1.47 -28.63 15.90
C ARG A 117 -0.69 -27.40 15.48
N THR A 118 0.02 -26.85 16.44
CA THR A 118 0.87 -25.67 16.25
C THR A 118 2.32 -26.07 16.01
N TYR A 119 2.95 -25.42 15.05
CA TYR A 119 4.35 -25.62 14.69
C TYR A 119 5.07 -24.28 14.57
N THR A 120 6.29 -24.24 15.08
CA THR A 120 7.23 -23.15 14.75
C THR A 120 7.69 -23.28 13.30
N THR A 121 8.24 -22.21 12.73
CA THR A 121 8.81 -22.22 11.37
C THR A 121 9.83 -23.35 11.16
N GLY A 122 10.71 -23.57 12.14
CA GLY A 122 11.71 -24.65 12.11
C GLY A 122 11.07 -26.04 12.10
N SER A 123 10.19 -26.32 13.07
CA SER A 123 9.52 -27.62 13.17
C SER A 123 8.57 -27.90 12.01
N PHE A 124 7.96 -26.85 11.43
CA PHE A 124 7.16 -26.95 10.22
C PHE A 124 8.01 -27.42 9.03
N ILE A 125 9.18 -26.82 8.82
CA ILE A 125 10.08 -27.24 7.76
C ILE A 125 10.51 -28.70 7.98
N GLU A 126 10.98 -29.05 9.17
CA GLU A 126 11.46 -30.42 9.45
C GLU A 126 10.42 -31.49 9.13
N LYS A 127 9.16 -31.24 9.50
CA LYS A 127 8.07 -32.22 9.32
C LYS A 127 7.46 -32.20 7.92
N PHE A 128 7.37 -31.03 7.28
CA PHE A 128 6.58 -30.86 6.07
C PHE A 128 7.39 -30.44 4.83
N ASN A 129 8.72 -30.58 4.84
CA ASN A 129 9.55 -30.23 3.68
C ASN A 129 9.27 -31.08 2.43
N THR A 130 8.69 -32.27 2.58
CA THR A 130 8.35 -33.17 1.48
C THR A 130 6.90 -33.03 1.01
N TYR A 131 6.12 -32.19 1.68
CA TYR A 131 4.71 -31.98 1.39
C TYR A 131 4.55 -30.91 0.32
N LYS A 132 3.51 -31.09 -0.49
CA LYS A 132 3.09 -30.09 -1.46
C LYS A 132 1.93 -29.29 -0.90
N PHE A 133 1.91 -28.01 -1.22
CA PHE A 133 0.97 -27.03 -0.70
C PHE A 133 0.39 -26.21 -1.84
N THR A 134 -0.83 -25.75 -1.66
CA THR A 134 -1.49 -24.79 -2.54
C THR A 134 -1.84 -23.57 -1.71
N LEU A 135 -1.40 -22.38 -2.13
CA LEU A 135 -1.79 -21.13 -1.48
C LEU A 135 -3.26 -20.84 -1.78
N VAL A 136 -3.99 -20.44 -0.73
CA VAL A 136 -5.37 -19.99 -0.82
C VAL A 136 -5.41 -18.60 -0.23
N LEU A 137 -5.69 -17.61 -1.07
CA LEU A 137 -5.82 -16.23 -0.64
C LEU A 137 -7.26 -15.93 -0.25
N ASP A 138 -7.42 -15.20 0.86
CA ASP A 138 -8.72 -14.71 1.30
C ASP A 138 -9.10 -13.47 0.49
N GLU A 139 -10.36 -13.40 0.05
CA GLU A 139 -10.91 -12.25 -0.64
C GLU A 139 -10.78 -10.95 0.16
N SER A 140 -10.78 -11.05 1.49
CA SER A 140 -10.58 -9.92 2.41
C SER A 140 -9.28 -9.15 2.14
N LEU A 141 -8.23 -9.83 1.66
CA LEU A 141 -6.96 -9.22 1.28
C LEU A 141 -7.13 -8.23 0.12
N TYR A 142 -7.96 -8.55 -0.87
CA TYR A 142 -8.21 -7.66 -2.00
C TYR A 142 -9.02 -6.44 -1.59
N CYS A 143 -9.95 -6.58 -0.63
CA CYS A 143 -10.66 -5.45 -0.04
C CYS A 143 -9.71 -4.47 0.64
N VAL A 144 -8.75 -4.95 1.42
CA VAL A 144 -7.75 -4.08 2.09
C VAL A 144 -6.89 -3.33 1.06
N ILE A 145 -6.49 -4.00 -0.03
CA ILE A 145 -5.74 -3.35 -1.12
C ILE A 145 -6.60 -2.25 -1.77
N ASP A 146 -7.87 -2.54 -2.06
CA ASP A 146 -8.79 -1.58 -2.69
C ASP A 146 -9.07 -0.37 -1.80
N GLU A 147 -9.31 -0.58 -0.51
CA GLU A 147 -9.45 0.50 0.48
C GLU A 147 -8.22 1.39 0.48
N ARG A 148 -7.02 0.79 0.48
CA ARG A 148 -5.78 1.56 0.50
C ARG A 148 -5.55 2.37 -0.78
N ILE A 149 -5.92 1.82 -1.94
CA ILE A 149 -5.92 2.55 -3.21
C ILE A 149 -6.90 3.73 -3.15
N GLN A 150 -8.10 3.53 -2.63
CA GLN A 150 -9.10 4.61 -2.51
C GLN A 150 -8.64 5.73 -1.58
N GLU A 151 -8.06 5.39 -0.42
CA GLU A 151 -7.48 6.36 0.50
C GLU A 151 -6.42 7.22 -0.20
N LEU A 152 -5.49 6.61 -0.93
CA LEU A 152 -4.47 7.33 -1.69
C LEU A 152 -5.09 8.24 -2.76
N LYS A 153 -6.12 7.77 -3.49
CA LYS A 153 -6.83 8.58 -4.48
C LYS A 153 -7.49 9.80 -3.84
N ILE A 154 -8.10 9.65 -2.67
CA ILE A 154 -8.68 10.76 -1.89
C ILE A 154 -7.58 11.74 -1.44
N THR A 155 -6.46 11.24 -0.91
CA THR A 155 -5.33 12.07 -0.49
C THR A 155 -4.76 12.88 -1.66
N ILE A 156 -4.51 12.24 -2.80
CA ILE A 156 -4.02 12.90 -4.02
C ILE A 156 -4.97 14.02 -4.43
N LYS A 157 -6.27 13.72 -4.55
CA LYS A 157 -7.28 14.71 -4.95
C LYS A 157 -7.38 15.87 -3.95
N THR A 158 -7.21 15.59 -2.66
CA THR A 158 -7.23 16.62 -1.61
C THR A 158 -6.03 17.54 -1.74
N LEU A 159 -4.83 16.97 -1.93
CA LEU A 159 -3.62 17.76 -2.17
C LEU A 159 -3.75 18.57 -3.46
N GLU A 160 -4.17 17.99 -4.58
CA GLU A 160 -4.33 18.73 -5.84
C GLU A 160 -5.28 19.94 -5.75
N ASN A 161 -6.30 19.87 -4.89
CA ASN A 161 -7.28 20.95 -4.68
C ASN A 161 -6.90 21.93 -3.55
N THR A 162 -5.84 21.64 -2.79
CA THR A 162 -5.39 22.52 -1.71
C THR A 162 -4.68 23.74 -2.30
N LYS A 163 -5.22 24.93 -2.03
CA LYS A 163 -4.61 26.19 -2.47
C LYS A 163 -3.45 26.55 -1.52
N ILE A 164 -2.25 26.61 -2.08
CA ILE A 164 -1.05 27.21 -1.45
C ILE A 164 -0.94 28.66 -1.90
#